data_AF-A0A847FWL1-F1
#
_entry.id   AF-A0A847FWL1-F1
#
_cell.length_a   1.000
_cell.length_b   1.000
_cell.length_c   1.000
_cell.angle_alpha   90.00
_cell.angle_beta   90.00
_cell.angle_gamma   90.00
#
_symmetry.space_group_name_H-M   'P 1'
#
loop_
_entity.id
_entity.type
_entity.pdbx_description
1 polymer ?
#
loop_
_entity_poly.entity_id
_entity_poly.type
_entity_poly.pdbx_seq_one_letter_code
_entity_poly.pdbx_strand_id
1 'polypeptide(L)'
;MFIEMHMIQSFSPANLNRDDTNNPKDCEFGGARRARISSQCLKRSIRKCPIFTATTEVQDSVRTRYLTRELSKQLLSMGKPEGEVKSISQAIAAAYTSKKNEMDADDPERTKVAVYLSRGDLDWLKSSMSVRWDELIEGLGAASESTDESKAGKSKKRKTTGSAALDDLVQDLIQRTATRAGAPDIAMF
;
A
#
# COMPACT_ATOMS: atom_id res chain seq x y z
N MET A 1 -18.92 -4.00 23.82
CA MET A 1 -19.23 -5.44 23.75
C MET A 1 -17.98 -6.14 23.26
N PHE A 2 -17.51 -7.17 23.97
CA PHE A 2 -16.36 -7.99 23.56
C PHE A 2 -16.86 -9.40 23.18
N ILE A 3 -16.27 -9.98 22.14
CA ILE A 3 -16.54 -11.35 21.72
C ILE A 3 -15.21 -12.09 21.77
N GLU A 4 -15.14 -13.15 22.57
CA GLU A 4 -13.94 -13.98 22.75
C GLU A 4 -14.13 -15.33 22.05
N MET A 5 -13.11 -15.80 21.34
CA MET A 5 -13.12 -17.05 20.61
C MET A 5 -11.91 -17.90 20.99
N HIS A 6 -12.17 -19.10 21.50
CA HIS A 6 -11.15 -20.07 21.87
C HIS A 6 -11.29 -21.32 21.01
N MET A 7 -10.17 -21.82 20.50
CA MET A 7 -10.16 -22.99 19.61
C MET A 7 -8.95 -23.88 19.94
N ILE A 8 -9.20 -25.18 20.01
CA ILE A 8 -8.18 -26.22 20.06
C ILE A 8 -8.27 -26.98 18.74
N GLN A 9 -7.19 -26.96 17.97
CA GLN A 9 -7.11 -27.63 16.67
C GLN A 9 -5.86 -28.50 16.62
N SER A 10 -6.06 -29.79 16.37
CA SER A 10 -4.98 -30.73 16.07
C SER A 10 -4.64 -30.67 14.58
N PHE A 11 -3.36 -30.84 14.27
CA PHE A 11 -2.85 -30.92 12.91
C PHE A 11 -2.09 -32.22 12.73
N SER A 12 -2.17 -32.83 11.54
CA SER A 12 -1.25 -33.89 11.14
C SER A 12 0.19 -33.36 11.12
N PRO A 13 1.23 -34.22 11.16
CA PRO A 13 2.62 -33.79 11.07
C PRO A 13 2.85 -32.89 9.85
N ALA A 14 3.10 -31.60 10.09
CA ALA A 14 3.27 -30.58 9.05
C ALA A 14 4.04 -29.35 9.58
N ASN A 15 4.78 -28.68 8.71
CA ASN A 15 5.42 -27.39 9.02
C ASN A 15 4.50 -26.22 8.58
N LEU A 16 3.55 -25.86 9.44
CA LEU A 16 2.53 -24.84 9.15
C LEU A 16 3.10 -23.41 9.10
N ASN A 17 4.16 -23.13 9.85
CA ASN A 17 4.82 -21.84 9.88
C ASN A 17 6.31 -22.02 10.14
N ARG A 18 7.14 -21.56 9.20
CA ARG A 18 8.60 -21.55 9.30
C ARG A 18 9.21 -20.19 9.62
N ASP A 19 10.45 -20.18 10.11
CA ASP A 19 11.32 -19.02 10.25
C ASP A 19 12.20 -18.78 9.01
N ASP A 20 13.14 -17.83 9.12
CA ASP A 20 14.10 -17.44 8.10
C ASP A 20 15.16 -18.52 7.81
N THR A 21 15.39 -19.44 8.75
CA THR A 21 16.27 -20.60 8.60
C THR A 21 15.54 -21.85 8.11
N ASN A 22 14.26 -21.72 7.74
CA ASN A 22 13.37 -22.79 7.30
C ASN A 22 12.94 -23.78 8.41
N ASN A 23 13.21 -23.47 9.68
CA ASN A 23 12.77 -24.28 10.82
C ASN A 23 11.32 -23.95 11.23
N PRO A 24 10.55 -24.90 11.80
CA PRO A 24 9.24 -24.59 12.36
C PRO A 24 9.35 -23.53 13.45
N LYS A 25 8.49 -22.51 13.40
CA LYS A 25 8.41 -21.51 14.47
C LYS A 25 7.97 -22.16 15.78
N ASP A 26 8.55 -21.71 16.87
CA ASP A 26 8.25 -22.19 18.21
C ASP A 26 8.17 -21.05 19.24
N CYS A 27 7.93 -21.43 20.49
CA CYS A 27 8.13 -20.64 21.68
C CYS A 27 8.31 -21.55 22.90
N GLU A 28 8.79 -21.00 24.01
CA GLU A 28 8.73 -21.67 25.31
C GLU A 28 7.44 -21.28 26.04
N PHE A 29 6.74 -22.28 26.58
CA PHE A 29 5.55 -22.04 27.39
C PHE A 29 5.39 -23.14 28.45
N GLY A 30 5.36 -22.72 29.72
CA GLY A 30 5.28 -23.64 30.86
C GLY A 30 6.50 -24.56 30.99
N GLY A 31 7.71 -24.06 30.69
CA GLY A 31 8.96 -24.83 30.79
C GLY A 31 9.21 -25.84 29.67
N ALA A 32 8.38 -25.85 28.61
CA ALA A 32 8.55 -26.72 27.45
C ALA A 32 8.51 -25.93 26.14
N ARG A 33 9.29 -26.38 25.16
CA ARG A 33 9.27 -25.87 23.78
C ARG A 33 8.02 -26.37 23.07
N ARG A 34 7.29 -25.47 22.40
CA ARG A 34 6.07 -25.78 21.64
C ARG A 34 6.14 -25.18 20.25
N ALA A 35 5.66 -25.90 19.25
CA ALA A 35 5.44 -25.32 17.92
C ALA A 35 4.41 -24.18 18.00
N ARG A 36 4.62 -23.12 17.22
CA ARG A 36 3.78 -21.91 17.24
C ARG A 36 3.46 -21.47 15.82
N ILE A 37 2.19 -21.17 15.59
CA ILE A 37 1.75 -20.46 14.39
C ILE A 37 1.66 -18.98 14.74
N SER A 38 2.38 -18.13 14.02
CA SER A 38 2.37 -16.70 14.30
C SER A 38 1.00 -16.07 13.99
N SER A 39 0.57 -15.08 14.77
CA SER A 39 -0.74 -14.46 14.60
C SER A 39 -0.90 -13.86 13.19
N GLN A 40 0.16 -13.26 12.65
CA GLN A 40 0.18 -12.75 11.26
C GLN A 40 -0.03 -13.84 10.20
N CYS A 41 0.43 -15.07 10.44
CA CYS A 41 0.23 -16.20 9.53
C CYS A 41 -1.26 -16.58 9.51
N LEU A 42 -1.87 -16.79 10.68
CA LEU A 42 -3.30 -17.10 10.82
C LEU A 42 -4.17 -16.01 10.20
N LYS A 43 -3.92 -14.75 10.56
CA LYS A 43 -4.64 -13.58 10.06
C LYS A 43 -4.57 -13.45 8.53
N ARG A 44 -3.39 -13.65 7.95
CA ARG A 44 -3.23 -13.64 6.48
C ARG A 44 -3.99 -14.79 5.84
N SER A 45 -3.91 -16.00 6.41
CA SER A 45 -4.63 -17.17 5.90
C SER A 45 -6.14 -16.98 5.95
N ILE A 46 -6.67 -16.40 7.04
CA ILE A 46 -8.09 -16.05 7.17
C ILE A 46 -8.47 -15.02 6.10
N ARG A 47 -7.74 -13.90 6.00
CA ARG A 47 -8.01 -12.83 5.03
C ARG A 47 -8.02 -13.36 3.59
N LYS A 48 -7.07 -14.23 3.23
CA LYS A 48 -6.94 -14.79 1.88
C LYS A 48 -7.85 -15.99 1.61
N CYS A 49 -8.60 -16.46 2.60
CA CYS A 49 -9.53 -17.57 2.41
C CYS A 49 -10.74 -17.09 1.58
N PRO A 50 -11.12 -17.75 0.48
CA PRO A 50 -12.27 -17.34 -0.35
C PRO A 50 -13.58 -17.20 0.45
N ILE A 51 -13.76 -18.03 1.48
CA ILE A 51 -14.92 -17.99 2.38
C ILE A 51 -15.01 -16.64 3.11
N PHE A 52 -13.88 -16.01 3.45
CA PHE A 52 -13.89 -14.73 4.14
C PHE A 52 -14.54 -13.63 3.29
N THR A 53 -14.14 -13.52 2.02
CA THR A 53 -14.76 -12.58 1.06
C THR A 53 -16.22 -12.95 0.80
N ALA A 54 -16.55 -14.23 0.66
CA ALA A 54 -17.93 -14.67 0.43
C ALA A 54 -18.86 -14.34 1.62
N THR A 55 -18.39 -14.49 2.86
CA THR A 55 -19.18 -14.23 4.06
C THR A 55 -19.29 -12.75 4.39
N THR A 56 -18.22 -11.99 4.18
CA THR A 56 -18.20 -10.56 4.52
C THR A 56 -18.74 -9.68 3.40
N GLU A 57 -18.80 -10.20 2.17
CA GLU A 57 -19.04 -9.44 0.94
C GLU A 57 -18.04 -8.28 0.73
N VAL A 58 -16.92 -8.31 1.45
CA VAL A 58 -15.87 -7.30 1.34
C VAL A 58 -14.68 -7.84 0.55
N GLN A 59 -14.32 -7.09 -0.49
CA GLN A 59 -13.15 -7.35 -1.31
C GLN A 59 -11.86 -7.26 -0.51
N ASP A 60 -10.92 -8.11 -0.89
CA ASP A 60 -9.61 -8.21 -0.29
C ASP A 60 -8.78 -6.93 -0.50
N SER A 61 -8.36 -6.27 0.59
CA SER A 61 -7.58 -5.04 0.47
C SER A 61 -6.13 -5.30 0.05
N VAL A 62 -5.51 -4.29 -0.57
CA VAL A 62 -4.15 -4.35 -1.10
C VAL A 62 -3.17 -3.78 -0.08
N ARG A 63 -2.29 -4.64 0.44
CA ARG A 63 -1.12 -4.24 1.24
C ARG A 63 0.12 -4.24 0.36
N THR A 64 0.68 -3.07 0.05
CA THR A 64 1.81 -2.96 -0.88
C THR A 64 2.78 -1.84 -0.51
N ARG A 65 4.04 -1.99 -0.90
CA ARG A 65 5.01 -0.89 -0.97
C ARG A 65 5.19 -0.36 -2.39
N TYR A 66 4.46 -0.93 -3.34
CA TYR A 66 4.54 -0.63 -4.77
C TYR A 66 3.24 0.03 -5.24
N LEU A 67 2.77 1.04 -4.51
CA LEU A 67 1.58 1.81 -4.90
C LEU A 67 1.74 2.37 -6.31
N THR A 68 2.93 2.86 -6.66
CA THR A 68 3.30 3.31 -8.00
C THR A 68 2.93 2.29 -9.07
N ARG A 69 3.23 0.99 -8.88
CA ARG A 69 2.94 -0.06 -9.87
C ARG A 69 1.44 -0.32 -9.99
N GLU A 70 0.73 -0.32 -8.88
CA GLU A 70 -0.73 -0.48 -8.87
C GLU A 70 -1.44 0.66 -9.61
N LEU A 71 -0.98 1.89 -9.44
CA LEU A 71 -1.52 3.07 -10.15
C LEU A 71 -1.14 3.05 -11.63
N SER A 72 0.14 2.82 -11.94
CA SER A 72 0.61 2.77 -13.32
C SER A 72 -0.14 1.74 -14.15
N LYS A 73 -0.34 0.53 -13.59
CA LYS A 73 -1.10 -0.53 -14.26
C LYS A 73 -2.52 -0.08 -14.59
N GLN A 74 -3.19 0.61 -13.67
CA GLN A 74 -4.57 1.07 -13.89
C GLN A 74 -4.66 2.20 -14.91
N LEU A 75 -3.73 3.16 -14.88
CA LEU A 75 -3.74 4.31 -15.80
C LEU A 75 -3.34 3.90 -17.22
N LEU A 76 -2.36 3.01 -17.37
CA LEU A 76 -2.01 2.42 -18.67
C LEU A 76 -3.18 1.66 -19.28
N SER A 77 -3.97 0.94 -18.46
CA SER A 77 -5.19 0.26 -18.94
C SER A 77 -6.28 1.22 -19.44
N MET A 78 -6.18 2.51 -19.10
CA MET A 78 -7.05 3.58 -19.61
C MET A 78 -6.49 4.30 -20.83
N GLY A 79 -5.32 3.88 -21.35
CA GLY A 79 -4.68 4.50 -22.51
C GLY A 79 -3.93 5.79 -22.21
N LYS A 80 -3.58 6.07 -20.94
CA LYS A 80 -2.77 7.24 -20.59
C LYS A 80 -1.30 7.07 -21.03
N PRO A 81 -0.59 8.14 -21.42
CA PRO A 81 0.78 8.05 -21.92
C PRO A 81 1.77 7.51 -20.87
N GLU A 82 2.59 6.54 -21.26
CA GLU A 82 3.48 5.84 -20.31
C GLU A 82 4.46 6.77 -19.58
N GLY A 83 5.03 7.76 -20.29
CA GLY A 83 5.96 8.74 -19.72
C GLY A 83 5.36 9.59 -18.59
N GLU A 84 4.10 9.98 -18.77
CA GLU A 84 3.33 10.76 -17.79
C GLU A 84 2.88 9.89 -16.61
N VAL A 85 2.38 8.68 -16.91
CA VAL A 85 1.86 7.74 -15.92
C VAL A 85 2.88 7.42 -14.84
N LYS A 86 4.15 7.18 -15.21
CA LYS A 86 5.19 6.88 -14.22
C LYS A 86 5.43 8.05 -13.28
N SER A 87 5.53 9.26 -13.82
CA SER A 87 5.84 10.47 -13.06
C SER A 87 4.71 10.82 -12.09
N ILE A 88 3.45 10.79 -12.55
CA ILE A 88 2.30 11.11 -11.69
C ILE A 88 2.07 10.04 -10.62
N SER A 89 2.24 8.76 -10.96
CA SER A 89 2.09 7.65 -10.01
C SER A 89 3.13 7.73 -8.88
N GLN A 90 4.37 8.11 -9.20
CA GLN A 90 5.41 8.34 -8.20
C GLN A 90 5.09 9.57 -7.33
N ALA A 91 4.62 10.67 -7.93
CA ALA A 91 4.28 11.88 -7.19
C ALA A 91 3.16 11.64 -6.18
N ILE A 92 2.08 10.96 -6.59
CA ILE A 92 0.96 10.60 -5.70
C ILE A 92 1.43 9.64 -4.61
N ALA A 93 2.19 8.59 -4.97
CA ALA A 93 2.69 7.64 -3.99
C ALA A 93 3.59 8.30 -2.94
N ALA A 94 4.45 9.23 -3.38
CA ALA A 94 5.32 10.00 -2.49
C ALA A 94 4.52 10.93 -1.57
N ALA A 95 3.60 11.72 -2.12
CA ALA A 95 2.77 12.67 -1.38
C ALA A 95 1.83 12.00 -0.38
N TYR A 96 1.24 10.86 -0.75
CA TYR A 96 0.36 10.11 0.14
C TYR A 96 1.11 9.43 1.29
N THR A 97 2.36 9.00 1.09
CA THR A 97 3.08 8.16 2.05
C THR A 97 4.17 8.87 2.84
N SER A 98 4.52 10.11 2.48
CA SER A 98 5.61 10.86 3.10
C SER A 98 5.32 12.34 3.11
N LYS A 99 5.37 12.97 4.30
CA LYS A 99 5.27 14.44 4.45
C LYS A 99 6.36 15.22 3.69
N LYS A 100 7.46 14.55 3.32
CA LYS A 100 8.58 15.12 2.56
C LYS A 100 8.56 14.72 1.08
N ASN A 101 7.52 14.02 0.62
CA ASN A 101 7.41 13.47 -0.73
C ASN A 101 8.61 12.57 -1.10
N GLU A 102 9.04 11.74 -0.14
CA GLU A 102 10.20 10.86 -0.31
C GLU A 102 9.79 9.40 -0.56
N MET A 103 10.34 8.82 -1.63
CA MET A 103 10.30 7.39 -1.93
C MET A 103 11.44 6.64 -1.22
N ASP A 104 11.47 5.32 -1.36
CA ASP A 104 12.57 4.47 -0.88
C ASP A 104 13.89 4.89 -1.54
N ALA A 105 15.00 4.72 -0.83
CA ALA A 105 16.32 5.15 -1.30
C ALA A 105 16.88 4.21 -2.36
N ASP A 106 16.54 2.92 -2.28
CA ASP A 106 17.09 1.87 -3.14
C ASP A 106 16.21 1.63 -4.38
N ASP A 107 14.91 1.94 -4.28
CA ASP A 107 13.94 1.72 -5.36
C ASP A 107 12.95 2.90 -5.49
N PRO A 108 13.03 3.71 -6.57
CA PRO A 108 12.18 4.88 -6.75
C PRO A 108 10.70 4.55 -7.03
N GLU A 109 10.36 3.29 -7.33
CA GLU A 109 8.98 2.85 -7.47
C GLU A 109 8.38 2.37 -6.14
N ARG A 110 9.20 2.26 -5.10
CA ARG A 110 8.82 1.74 -3.80
C ARG A 110 8.62 2.86 -2.79
N THR A 111 7.51 2.82 -2.07
CA THR A 111 7.24 3.73 -0.95
C THR A 111 8.05 3.29 0.29
N LYS A 112 8.43 4.24 1.15
CA LYS A 112 9.13 3.95 2.41
C LYS A 112 8.28 3.11 3.37
N VAL A 113 6.98 3.37 3.39
CA VAL A 113 6.01 2.67 4.24
C VAL A 113 5.06 1.84 3.38
N ALA A 114 4.57 0.73 3.92
CA ALA A 114 3.54 -0.05 3.26
C ALA A 114 2.19 0.67 3.37
N VAL A 115 1.47 0.77 2.25
CA VAL A 115 0.10 1.24 2.22
C VAL A 115 -0.87 0.07 2.34
N TYR A 116 -2.04 0.35 2.89
CA TYR A 116 -3.17 -0.57 2.95
C TYR A 116 -4.41 0.14 2.43
N LEU A 117 -4.87 -0.25 1.24
CA LEU A 117 -5.97 0.40 0.52
C LEU A 117 -6.98 -0.66 0.10
N SER A 118 -8.27 -0.36 0.20
CA SER A 118 -9.30 -1.22 -0.40
C SER A 118 -9.23 -1.16 -1.93
N ARG A 119 -9.85 -2.14 -2.60
CA ARG A 119 -10.05 -2.07 -4.05
C ARG A 119 -10.84 -0.82 -4.44
N GLY A 120 -11.87 -0.46 -3.68
CA GLY A 120 -12.66 0.74 -3.90
C GLY A 120 -11.87 2.05 -3.75
N ASP A 121 -10.84 2.09 -2.90
CA ASP A 121 -9.96 3.27 -2.79
C ASP A 121 -9.08 3.41 -4.03
N LEU A 122 -8.56 2.29 -4.55
CA LEU A 122 -7.78 2.28 -5.77
C LEU A 122 -8.64 2.67 -6.99
N ASP A 123 -9.87 2.13 -7.09
CA ASP A 123 -10.80 2.45 -8.17
C ASP A 123 -11.25 3.92 -8.12
N TRP A 124 -11.48 4.45 -6.91
CA TRP A 124 -11.77 5.87 -6.72
C TRP A 124 -10.57 6.73 -7.12
N LEU A 125 -9.36 6.37 -6.70
CA LEU A 125 -8.15 7.10 -7.04
C LEU A 125 -7.94 7.12 -8.56
N LYS A 126 -8.12 5.97 -9.23
CA LYS A 126 -8.10 5.86 -10.69
C LYS A 126 -9.11 6.82 -11.34
N SER A 127 -10.36 6.83 -10.87
CA SER A 127 -11.42 7.67 -11.41
C SER A 127 -11.12 9.16 -11.21
N SER A 128 -10.70 9.54 -10.00
CA SER A 128 -10.31 10.90 -9.64
C SER A 128 -9.11 11.42 -10.44
N MET A 129 -8.11 10.57 -10.66
CA MET A 129 -6.95 10.90 -11.50
C MET A 129 -7.33 11.07 -12.97
N SER A 130 -8.29 10.28 -13.46
CA SER A 130 -8.74 10.40 -14.85
C SER A 130 -9.50 11.70 -15.11
N VAL A 131 -10.30 12.15 -14.14
CA VAL A 131 -11.06 13.41 -14.23
C VAL A 131 -10.14 14.62 -14.17
N ARG A 132 -9.13 14.58 -13.28
CA ARG A 132 -8.17 15.67 -13.06
C ARG A 132 -6.88 15.51 -13.88
N TRP A 133 -6.87 14.69 -14.93
CA TRP A 133 -5.62 14.26 -15.59
C TRP A 133 -4.79 15.44 -16.09
N ASP A 134 -5.41 16.35 -16.85
CA ASP A 134 -4.69 17.45 -17.50
C ASP A 134 -4.11 18.42 -16.45
N GLU A 135 -4.89 18.79 -15.43
CA GLU A 135 -4.43 19.61 -14.29
C GLU A 135 -3.27 18.95 -13.52
N LEU A 136 -3.33 17.63 -13.33
CA LEU A 136 -2.29 16.88 -12.64
C LEU A 136 -0.98 16.85 -13.43
N ILE A 137 -1.05 16.71 -14.76
CA ILE A 137 0.14 16.69 -15.62
C ILE A 137 0.72 18.08 -15.79
N GLU A 138 -0.09 19.11 -16.06
CA GLU A 138 0.36 20.50 -16.13
C GLU A 138 1.05 20.94 -14.84
N GLY A 139 0.41 20.63 -13.70
CA GLY A 139 0.98 20.92 -12.39
C GLY A 139 2.31 20.21 -12.12
N LEU A 140 2.47 18.99 -12.63
CA LEU A 140 3.73 18.25 -12.51
C LEU A 140 4.83 18.83 -13.42
N GLY A 141 4.45 19.27 -14.63
CA GLY A 141 5.33 19.94 -15.58
C GLY A 141 5.89 21.25 -15.03
N ALA A 142 5.02 22.12 -14.52
CA ALA A 142 5.42 23.41 -13.92
C ALA A 142 6.32 23.25 -12.67
N ALA A 143 6.11 22.19 -11.88
CA ALA A 143 6.97 21.87 -10.75
C ALA A 143 8.38 21.39 -11.17
N SER A 144 8.51 20.81 -12.37
CA SER A 144 9.81 20.37 -12.89
C SER A 144 10.66 21.53 -13.42
N GLU A 145 10.05 22.55 -14.03
CA GLU A 145 10.73 23.73 -14.56
C GLU A 145 11.25 24.67 -13.46
N SER A 146 10.51 24.82 -12.35
CA SER A 146 10.93 25.67 -11.22
C SER A 146 12.13 25.15 -10.42
N THR A 147 12.63 23.94 -10.72
CA THR A 147 13.73 23.31 -9.96
C THR A 147 15.09 23.42 -10.68
N ASP A 148 15.14 23.88 -11.94
CA ASP A 148 16.33 23.74 -12.79
C ASP A 148 17.37 24.89 -12.67
N GLU A 149 17.09 25.96 -11.92
CA GLU A 149 18.04 27.09 -11.78
C GLU A 149 19.05 26.98 -10.62
N SER A 150 19.19 25.84 -9.92
CA SER A 150 20.24 25.74 -8.88
C SER A 150 20.97 24.39 -8.73
N LYS A 151 22.15 24.40 -9.36
CA LYS A 151 23.41 23.71 -9.04
C LYS A 151 23.58 22.25 -9.47
N ALA A 152 24.50 22.14 -10.44
CA ALA A 152 25.30 20.98 -10.80
C ALA A 152 26.09 20.39 -9.61
N GLY A 153 26.18 19.06 -9.57
CA GLY A 153 27.12 18.31 -8.72
C GLY A 153 26.45 17.45 -7.62
N LYS A 154 26.55 16.12 -7.80
CA LYS A 154 26.11 15.00 -6.94
C LYS A 154 24.62 14.62 -7.05
N SER A 155 24.38 13.30 -7.22
CA SER A 155 23.10 12.63 -7.45
C SER A 155 21.98 13.14 -6.54
N LYS A 156 21.22 14.10 -7.06
CA LYS A 156 20.20 14.84 -6.32
C LYS A 156 18.91 14.04 -6.35
N LYS A 157 18.50 13.53 -5.19
CA LYS A 157 17.16 12.98 -4.93
C LYS A 157 16.11 13.94 -5.49
N ARG A 158 15.30 13.47 -6.44
CA ARG A 158 14.20 14.21 -7.06
C ARG A 158 13.18 14.56 -5.96
N LYS A 159 13.16 15.83 -5.54
CA LYS A 159 12.21 16.38 -4.57
C LYS A 159 11.04 16.93 -5.38
N THR A 160 9.96 16.17 -5.48
CA THR A 160 8.76 16.59 -6.20
C THR A 160 7.96 17.54 -5.30
N THR A 161 8.08 18.84 -5.54
CA THR A 161 7.17 19.88 -5.02
C THR A 161 5.79 19.66 -5.65
N GLY A 162 4.76 19.48 -4.84
CA GLY A 162 3.40 19.17 -5.31
C GLY A 162 2.71 20.36 -5.97
N SER A 163 1.91 20.10 -6.99
CA SER A 163 0.91 21.05 -7.52
C SER A 163 -0.31 21.07 -6.60
N ALA A 164 -1.06 22.18 -6.55
CA ALA A 164 -2.30 22.29 -5.78
C ALA A 164 -3.29 21.15 -6.08
N ALA A 165 -3.45 20.77 -7.36
CA ALA A 165 -4.33 19.67 -7.76
C ALA A 165 -3.87 18.29 -7.23
N LEU A 166 -2.55 18.09 -7.11
CA LEU A 166 -1.97 16.88 -6.53
C LEU A 166 -2.23 16.84 -5.01
N ASP A 167 -1.98 17.95 -4.33
CA ASP A 167 -2.15 18.05 -2.89
C ASP A 167 -3.62 17.86 -2.51
N ASP A 168 -4.55 18.48 -3.26
CA ASP A 168 -6.00 18.31 -3.08
C ASP A 168 -6.44 16.85 -3.27
N LEU A 169 -5.97 16.18 -4.33
CA LEU A 169 -6.26 14.76 -4.57
C LEU A 169 -5.75 13.87 -3.42
N VAL A 170 -4.57 14.18 -2.88
CA VAL A 170 -3.99 13.43 -1.77
C VAL A 170 -4.76 13.69 -0.48
N GLN A 171 -5.20 14.93 -0.22
CA GLN A 171 -6.05 15.24 0.92
C GLN A 171 -7.40 14.54 0.84
N ASP A 172 -8.03 14.53 -0.33
CA ASP A 172 -9.27 13.75 -0.59
C ASP A 172 -9.06 12.27 -0.25
N LEU A 173 -7.94 11.69 -0.69
CA LEU A 173 -7.59 10.29 -0.41
C LEU A 173 -7.37 10.05 1.09
N ILE A 174 -6.68 10.96 1.78
CA ILE A 174 -6.47 10.87 3.24
C ILE A 174 -7.82 10.92 3.96
N GLN A 175 -8.70 11.86 3.59
CA GLN A 175 -10.01 12.00 4.22
C GLN A 175 -10.89 10.77 4.00
N ARG A 176 -10.87 10.21 2.78
CA ARG A 176 -11.57 8.97 2.45
C ARG A 176 -11.03 7.78 3.25
N THR A 177 -9.70 7.67 3.37
CA THR A 177 -9.04 6.56 4.07
C THR A 177 -8.96 6.75 5.59
N ALA A 178 -9.34 7.92 6.12
CA ALA A 178 -9.47 8.17 7.54
C ALA A 178 -10.65 7.41 8.16
N THR A 179 -11.72 7.20 7.40
CA THR A 179 -12.91 6.45 7.82
C THR A 179 -12.99 5.10 7.07
N ARG A 180 -12.24 4.10 7.55
CA ARG A 180 -12.01 2.82 6.84
C ARG A 180 -13.16 1.82 6.91
N ALA A 181 -14.37 2.20 6.47
CA ALA A 181 -15.49 1.25 6.40
C ALA A 181 -15.29 0.15 5.34
N GLY A 182 -14.59 0.45 4.23
CA GLY A 182 -14.39 -0.48 3.10
C GLY A 182 -13.06 -1.25 3.07
N ALA A 183 -12.18 -1.03 4.04
CA ALA A 183 -10.88 -1.70 4.15
C ALA A 183 -10.78 -2.40 5.52
N PRO A 184 -11.64 -3.41 5.79
CA PRO A 184 -11.69 -4.05 7.10
C PRO A 184 -10.32 -4.65 7.41
N ASP A 185 -9.64 -4.01 8.36
CA ASP A 185 -8.35 -4.46 8.85
C ASP A 185 -8.58 -5.43 10.01
N ILE A 186 -9.31 -6.52 9.74
CA ILE A 186 -9.69 -7.56 10.71
C ILE A 186 -8.44 -8.29 11.29
N ALA A 187 -7.23 -7.87 10.92
CA ALA A 187 -6.01 -8.65 11.06
C ALA A 187 -4.73 -7.83 11.31
N MET A 188 -4.82 -6.67 11.97
CA MET A 188 -3.63 -5.88 12.39
C MET A 188 -3.49 -5.65 13.90
N PHE A 189 -4.27 -6.31 14.75
CA PHE A 189 -3.94 -6.50 16.17
C PHE A 189 -3.46 -7.91 16.41
#